data_AF-A0A8T1C2G1-F1
#
_entry.id   AF-A0A8T1C2G1-F1
#
_cell.length_a   1.000
_cell.length_b   1.000
_cell.length_c   1.000
_cell.angle_alpha   90.00
_cell.angle_beta   90.00
_cell.angle_gamma   90.00
#
_symmetry.space_group_name_H-M   'P 1'
#
loop_
_entity.id
_entity.type
_entity.pdbx_description
1 polymer ?
#
loop_
_entity_poly.entity_id
_entity_poly.type
_entity_poly.pdbx_seq_one_letter_code
_entity_poly.pdbx_strand_id
1 'polypeptide(L)'
;MTLYLLKNASTSSDYQDAALLCMLWYRFGRASDFSRVQKQNLTIDAADILFVRSIRLKTSEEQGLSLFPDLDFVTCPVHAIAVALITHAAPCVDLLDNLSALPVQAVVSLSPATPLLELLDYPAEYAAFGAAAAAATTGAAPAEKTPTIYWHVNRVLDRIAANAGVEAALSSHSFRRGGAQHVNGCDGLTHHWIFDRGAWNMSTTNKGFNDIFNTSREDHKVNKALSGYDTEAKVLLKDLKSFDAQTQEKITAVQQYLFATCFQLDQAKYNVSQRVVDVFAAYLLLHYSQLKELHAEGPSVKRLEACVQLAGSSLADWLAWSTYLASAACNTKPQLPTKTEERDTTRRKQSNQGNTIIEHERSVIDQLLLLVKHQNEPMDIL
;
A
#
# COMPACT_ATOMS: atom_id res chain seq x y z
N MET A 1 0.89 19.99 -6.08
CA MET A 1 -0.30 19.72 -5.22
C MET A 1 0.08 19.13 -3.88
N THR A 2 0.76 17.98 -3.80
CA THR A 2 1.18 17.40 -2.51
C THR A 2 2.07 18.34 -1.69
N LEU A 3 2.99 19.07 -2.34
CA LEU A 3 3.77 20.14 -1.71
C LEU A 3 2.88 21.18 -1.00
N TYR A 4 1.81 21.60 -1.67
CA TYR A 4 0.87 22.58 -1.13
C TYR A 4 0.15 22.04 0.10
N LEU A 5 -0.26 20.76 0.08
CA LEU A 5 -0.86 20.10 1.24
C LEU A 5 0.12 20.05 2.41
N LEU A 6 1.36 19.57 2.21
CA LEU A 6 2.35 19.47 3.29
C LEU A 6 2.70 20.84 3.88
N LYS A 7 2.89 21.86 3.02
CA LYS A 7 3.24 23.23 3.46
C LYS A 7 2.13 23.90 4.26
N ASN A 8 0.86 23.60 3.96
CA ASN A 8 -0.29 24.25 4.58
C ASN A 8 -1.11 23.32 5.49
N ALA A 9 -0.59 22.12 5.79
CA ALA A 9 -1.30 21.12 6.56
C ALA A 9 -1.58 21.64 7.97
N SER A 10 -2.86 21.64 8.35
CA SER A 10 -3.34 22.08 9.65
C SER A 10 -4.04 20.96 10.42
N THR A 11 -4.46 19.92 9.71
CA THR A 11 -5.21 18.79 10.27
C THR A 11 -4.63 17.45 9.79
N SER A 12 -5.00 16.38 10.48
CA SER A 12 -4.70 15.01 10.06
C SER A 12 -5.20 14.69 8.63
N SER A 13 -6.38 15.23 8.28
CA SER A 13 -6.97 15.03 6.95
C SER A 13 -6.08 15.57 5.83
N ASP A 14 -5.32 16.64 6.05
CA ASP A 14 -4.46 17.21 5.00
C ASP A 14 -3.30 16.27 4.64
N TYR A 15 -2.75 15.56 5.64
CA TYR A 15 -1.72 14.53 5.43
C TYR A 15 -2.29 13.25 4.81
N GLN A 16 -3.51 12.87 5.20
CA GLN A 16 -4.20 11.75 4.58
C GLN A 16 -4.56 12.04 3.12
N ASP A 17 -4.99 13.26 2.81
CA ASP A 17 -5.21 13.71 1.44
C ASP A 17 -3.89 13.68 0.65
N ALA A 18 -2.78 14.12 1.23
CA ALA A 18 -1.47 14.04 0.60
C ALA A 18 -1.07 12.58 0.29
N ALA A 19 -1.25 11.67 1.24
CA ALA A 19 -1.03 10.24 1.04
C ALA A 19 -1.94 9.65 -0.03
N LEU A 20 -3.22 10.03 -0.07
CA LEU A 20 -4.16 9.61 -1.10
C LEU A 20 -3.71 10.04 -2.49
N LEU A 21 -3.31 11.31 -2.67
CA LEU A 21 -2.85 11.81 -3.96
C LEU A 21 -1.57 11.12 -4.42
N CYS A 22 -0.62 10.86 -3.51
CA CYS A 22 0.56 10.06 -3.82
C CYS A 22 0.14 8.65 -4.25
N MET A 23 -0.64 7.92 -3.46
CA MET A 23 -1.07 6.56 -3.82
C MET A 23 -1.84 6.50 -5.15
N LEU A 24 -2.67 7.50 -5.45
CA LEU A 24 -3.38 7.60 -6.73
C LEU A 24 -2.43 7.81 -7.92
N TRP A 25 -1.32 8.51 -7.75
CA TRP A 25 -0.29 8.64 -8.77
C TRP A 25 0.32 7.28 -9.14
N TYR A 26 0.55 6.43 -8.14
CA TYR A 26 1.09 5.08 -8.32
C TYR A 26 0.05 4.09 -8.88
N ARG A 27 -1.24 4.44 -8.85
CA ARG A 27 -2.32 3.55 -9.27
C ARG A 27 -2.88 3.91 -10.65
N PHE A 28 -2.70 3.00 -11.60
CA PHE A 28 -3.35 3.13 -12.92
C PHE A 28 -4.79 2.58 -12.96
N GLY A 29 -5.29 2.11 -11.81
CA GLY A 29 -6.64 1.58 -11.62
C GLY A 29 -7.69 2.65 -11.28
N ARG A 30 -8.72 2.24 -10.52
CA ARG A 30 -9.77 3.15 -10.09
C ARG A 30 -9.45 3.69 -8.69
N ALA A 31 -9.81 4.94 -8.42
CA ALA A 31 -9.71 5.49 -7.07
C ALA A 31 -10.49 4.65 -6.04
N SER A 32 -11.61 4.03 -6.44
CA SER A 32 -12.41 3.12 -5.61
C SER A 32 -11.65 1.92 -5.05
N ASP A 33 -10.50 1.58 -5.60
CA ASP A 33 -9.69 0.46 -5.08
C ASP A 33 -9.01 0.83 -3.75
N PHE A 34 -8.88 2.13 -3.45
CA PHE A 34 -8.36 2.61 -2.16
C PHE A 34 -9.44 2.84 -1.10
N SER A 35 -10.73 2.73 -1.43
CA SER A 35 -11.80 3.10 -0.48
C SER A 35 -11.96 2.15 0.72
N ARG A 36 -11.30 0.99 0.70
CA ARG A 36 -11.36 -0.03 1.77
C ARG A 36 -9.98 -0.59 2.12
N VAL A 37 -8.91 0.14 1.78
CA VAL A 37 -7.57 -0.29 2.16
C VAL A 37 -7.41 -0.08 3.66
N GLN A 38 -7.13 -1.17 4.35
CA GLN A 38 -6.90 -1.23 5.78
C GLN A 38 -5.41 -1.27 6.08
N LYS A 39 -5.04 -0.96 7.33
CA LYS A 39 -3.65 -1.03 7.79
C LYS A 39 -3.03 -2.43 7.62
N GLN A 40 -3.84 -3.48 7.76
CA GLN A 40 -3.40 -4.87 7.55
C GLN A 40 -3.05 -5.19 6.09
N ASN A 41 -3.49 -4.37 5.15
CA ASN A 41 -3.15 -4.55 3.74
C ASN A 41 -1.76 -4.00 3.38
N LEU A 42 -1.07 -3.35 4.32
CA LEU A 42 0.33 -2.94 4.17
C LEU A 42 1.26 -4.06 4.62
N THR A 43 2.07 -4.53 3.68
CA THR A 43 3.01 -5.63 3.92
C THR A 43 4.33 -5.37 3.20
N ILE A 44 5.40 -5.93 3.75
CA ILE A 44 6.72 -5.95 3.12
C ILE A 44 7.09 -7.41 2.87
N ASP A 45 7.43 -7.73 1.62
CA ASP A 45 7.80 -9.09 1.23
C ASP A 45 9.25 -9.45 1.63
N ALA A 46 9.71 -10.62 1.18
CA ALA A 46 11.08 -11.08 1.40
C ALA A 46 12.11 -10.31 0.57
N ALA A 47 11.69 -9.60 -0.48
CA ALA A 47 12.54 -8.78 -1.34
C ALA A 47 12.69 -7.33 -0.83
N ASP A 48 12.19 -7.04 0.37
CA ASP A 48 12.14 -5.69 0.96
C ASP A 48 11.36 -4.70 0.07
N ILE A 49 10.25 -5.16 -0.52
CA ILE A 49 9.34 -4.33 -1.31
C ILE A 49 8.06 -4.11 -0.49
N LEU A 50 7.69 -2.83 -0.33
CA LEU A 50 6.42 -2.44 0.29
C LEU A 50 5.32 -2.60 -0.75
N PHE A 51 4.22 -3.22 -0.37
CA PHE A 51 3.04 -3.27 -1.22
C PHE A 51 1.75 -3.07 -0.43
N VAL A 52 0.77 -2.52 -1.13
CA VAL A 52 -0.60 -2.35 -0.65
C VAL A 52 -1.49 -3.35 -1.37
N ARG A 53 -2.22 -4.17 -0.62
CA ARG A 53 -3.24 -5.05 -1.17
C ARG A 53 -4.58 -4.34 -1.22
N SER A 54 -5.17 -4.23 -2.41
CA SER A 54 -6.49 -3.64 -2.60
C SER A 54 -7.51 -4.72 -2.97
N ILE A 55 -8.72 -4.61 -2.43
CA ILE A 55 -9.83 -5.51 -2.77
C ILE A 55 -10.82 -4.79 -3.68
N ARG A 56 -11.13 -5.40 -4.81
CA ARG A 56 -12.07 -4.86 -5.78
C ARG A 56 -13.50 -5.01 -5.29
N LEU A 57 -14.17 -3.88 -5.03
CA LEU A 57 -15.56 -3.87 -4.55
C LEU A 57 -16.56 -4.72 -5.36
N LYS A 58 -16.41 -4.80 -6.69
CA LYS A 58 -17.36 -5.50 -7.56
C LYS A 58 -17.12 -7.01 -7.64
N THR A 59 -15.88 -7.45 -7.48
CA THR A 59 -15.48 -8.84 -7.75
C THR A 59 -14.92 -9.53 -6.51
N SER A 60 -14.70 -8.79 -5.42
CA SER A 60 -13.99 -9.22 -4.21
C SER A 60 -12.59 -9.78 -4.48
N GLU A 61 -12.00 -9.43 -5.63
CA GLU A 61 -10.66 -9.89 -6.00
C GLU A 61 -9.60 -8.99 -5.41
N GLU A 62 -8.47 -9.59 -5.03
CA GLU A 62 -7.33 -8.88 -4.48
C GLU A 62 -6.29 -8.56 -5.56
N GLN A 63 -5.71 -7.37 -5.48
CA GLN A 63 -4.57 -6.99 -6.31
C GLN A 63 -3.56 -6.24 -5.45
N GLY A 64 -2.32 -6.71 -5.47
CA GLY A 64 -1.18 -6.02 -4.87
C GLY A 64 -0.71 -4.86 -5.76
N LEU A 65 -0.23 -3.81 -5.10
CA LEU A 65 0.39 -2.64 -5.71
C LEU A 65 1.72 -2.41 -4.99
N SER A 66 2.86 -2.61 -5.66
CA SER A 66 4.15 -2.26 -5.04
C SER A 66 4.29 -0.74 -4.94
N LEU A 67 4.94 -0.27 -3.88
CA LEU A 67 5.21 1.13 -3.63
C LEU A 67 6.71 1.29 -3.40
N PHE A 68 7.34 2.07 -4.25
CA PHE A 68 8.75 2.41 -4.12
C PHE A 68 8.90 3.81 -3.50
N PRO A 69 9.99 4.04 -2.76
CA PRO A 69 10.29 5.36 -2.20
C PRO A 69 10.68 6.33 -3.31
N ASP A 70 9.98 7.44 -3.45
CA ASP A 70 10.28 8.44 -4.46
C ASP A 70 11.58 9.19 -4.15
N LEU A 71 12.27 9.66 -5.20
CA LEU A 71 13.44 10.52 -5.07
C LEU A 71 13.09 11.86 -4.41
N ASP A 72 11.88 12.38 -4.65
CA ASP A 72 11.34 13.54 -3.95
C ASP A 72 10.49 13.11 -2.75
N PHE A 73 10.86 13.55 -1.56
CA PHE A 73 10.15 13.21 -0.33
C PHE A 73 8.69 13.70 -0.33
N VAL A 74 8.39 14.76 -1.08
CA VAL A 74 7.05 15.33 -1.20
C VAL A 74 6.10 14.40 -1.94
N THR A 75 6.59 13.67 -2.94
CA THR A 75 5.81 12.70 -3.73
C THR A 75 6.03 11.26 -3.29
N CYS A 76 6.92 11.03 -2.32
CA CYS A 76 7.22 9.72 -1.77
C CYS A 76 6.01 9.08 -1.08
N PRO A 77 5.45 7.98 -1.64
CA PRO A 77 4.26 7.35 -1.09
C PRO A 77 4.56 6.71 0.27
N VAL A 78 5.77 6.18 0.46
CA VAL A 78 6.21 5.58 1.75
C VAL A 78 6.21 6.64 2.85
N HIS A 79 6.80 7.81 2.58
CA HIS A 79 6.83 8.92 3.52
C HIS A 79 5.43 9.51 3.75
N ALA A 80 4.64 9.73 2.70
CA ALA A 80 3.31 10.30 2.81
C ALA A 80 2.36 9.42 3.65
N ILE A 81 2.39 8.10 3.47
CA ILE A 81 1.62 7.16 4.29
C ILE A 81 2.11 7.19 5.75
N ALA A 82 3.42 7.19 5.97
CA ALA A 82 3.98 7.27 7.33
C ALA A 82 3.52 8.54 8.06
N VAL A 83 3.56 9.70 7.40
CA VAL A 83 3.11 10.97 7.96
C VAL A 83 1.60 10.95 8.22
N ALA A 84 0.80 10.41 7.29
CA ALA A 84 -0.63 10.24 7.51
C ALA A 84 -0.90 9.43 8.79
N LEU A 85 -0.30 8.24 8.91
CA LEU A 85 -0.53 7.34 10.05
C LEU A 85 -0.16 7.94 11.40
N ILE A 86 0.99 8.61 11.52
CA ILE A 86 1.34 9.26 12.79
C ILE A 86 0.35 10.36 13.12
N THR A 87 -0.23 11.05 12.14
CA THR A 87 -1.20 12.12 12.42
C THR A 87 -2.61 11.63 12.74
N HIS A 88 -2.89 10.33 12.73
CA HIS A 88 -4.23 9.83 13.08
C HIS A 88 -4.57 10.18 14.53
N ALA A 89 -5.80 10.67 14.75
CA ALA A 89 -6.26 11.10 16.06
C ALA A 89 -6.58 9.93 16.99
N ALA A 90 -6.99 8.79 16.42
CA ALA A 90 -7.40 7.61 17.18
C ALA A 90 -7.06 6.31 16.43
N PRO A 91 -7.02 5.16 17.12
CA PRO A 91 -6.98 3.86 16.46
C PRO A 91 -8.16 3.65 15.52
N CYS A 92 -7.85 3.27 14.28
CA CYS A 92 -8.82 2.98 13.21
C CYS A 92 -8.31 1.82 12.35
N VAL A 93 -9.22 1.12 11.67
CA VAL A 93 -8.85 -0.01 10.80
C VAL A 93 -8.35 0.50 9.43
N ASP A 94 -8.97 1.56 8.95
CA ASP A 94 -8.69 2.14 7.64
C ASP A 94 -7.29 2.74 7.59
N LEU A 95 -6.65 2.60 6.42
CA LEU A 95 -5.37 3.24 6.16
C LEU A 95 -5.50 4.76 6.11
N LEU A 96 -6.60 5.26 5.53
CA LEU A 96 -6.99 6.66 5.49
C LEU A 96 -8.42 6.77 6.04
N ASP A 97 -8.56 7.28 7.26
CA ASP A 97 -9.84 7.37 7.98
C ASP A 97 -10.71 8.57 7.55
N ASN A 98 -10.15 9.48 6.74
CA ASN A 98 -10.89 10.61 6.17
C ASN A 98 -11.69 10.24 4.91
N LEU A 99 -11.55 9.01 4.42
CA LEU A 99 -12.36 8.46 3.34
C LEU A 99 -13.70 8.01 3.93
N SER A 100 -14.81 8.51 3.38
CA SER A 100 -16.15 8.16 3.85
C SER A 100 -16.31 6.63 3.89
N ALA A 101 -16.66 6.10 5.06
CA ALA A 101 -17.11 4.72 5.18
C ALA A 101 -18.31 4.57 4.25
N LEU A 102 -18.15 3.83 3.15
CA LEU A 102 -19.31 3.29 2.45
C LEU A 102 -20.12 2.56 3.53
N PRO A 103 -21.43 2.84 3.69
CA PRO A 103 -22.23 2.05 4.59
C PRO A 103 -22.00 0.61 4.19
N VAL A 104 -21.49 -0.17 5.14
CA VAL A 104 -21.60 -1.60 5.07
C VAL A 104 -23.11 -1.81 4.95
N GLN A 105 -23.61 -1.98 3.72
CA GLN A 105 -24.76 -2.84 3.57
C GLN A 105 -24.32 -4.07 4.32
N ALA A 106 -24.94 -4.31 5.47
CA ALA A 106 -24.75 -5.50 6.24
C ALA A 106 -25.09 -6.62 5.27
N VAL A 107 -24.08 -7.10 4.54
CA VAL A 107 -24.07 -8.42 3.96
C VAL A 107 -23.94 -9.28 5.21
N VAL A 108 -25.09 -9.46 5.87
CA VAL A 108 -25.30 -10.68 6.64
C VAL A 108 -24.99 -11.76 5.62
N SER A 109 -23.86 -12.43 5.85
CA SER A 109 -23.42 -13.57 5.08
C SER A 109 -24.51 -14.63 5.24
N LEU A 110 -25.52 -14.61 4.38
CA LEU A 110 -26.26 -15.81 4.05
C LEU A 110 -25.27 -16.68 3.28
N SER A 111 -24.51 -17.46 4.03
CA SER A 111 -23.72 -18.54 3.47
C SER A 111 -24.69 -19.48 2.76
N PRO A 112 -24.31 -20.11 1.63
CA PRO A 112 -25.11 -21.17 1.01
C PRO A 112 -25.47 -22.32 1.97
N ALA A 113 -24.85 -22.36 3.15
CA ALA A 113 -25.10 -23.31 4.22
C ALA A 113 -26.22 -22.93 5.21
N THR A 114 -26.88 -21.76 5.09
CA THR A 114 -28.01 -21.42 5.98
C THR A 114 -29.22 -22.28 5.61
N PRO A 115 -29.66 -23.21 6.47
CA PRO A 115 -30.73 -24.14 6.12
C PRO A 115 -32.06 -23.40 5.98
N LEU A 116 -32.80 -23.71 4.90
CA LEU A 116 -34.07 -23.08 4.54
C LEU A 116 -35.13 -23.13 5.67
N LEU A 117 -35.01 -24.11 6.56
CA LEU A 117 -35.88 -24.30 7.72
C LEU A 117 -35.72 -23.19 8.77
N GLU A 118 -34.49 -22.72 8.98
CA GLU A 118 -34.16 -21.63 9.93
C GLU A 118 -34.74 -20.28 9.48
N LEU A 119 -34.93 -20.11 8.17
CA LEU A 119 -35.51 -18.92 7.55
C LEU A 119 -37.05 -18.88 7.68
N LEU A 120 -37.68 -20.06 7.80
CA LEU A 120 -39.13 -20.22 7.94
C LEU A 120 -39.60 -20.11 9.40
N ASP A 121 -38.73 -20.40 10.37
CA ASP A 121 -39.07 -20.37 11.80
C ASP A 121 -39.06 -18.95 12.41
N TYR A 122 -38.40 -17.98 11.77
CA TYR A 122 -38.30 -16.59 12.26
C TYR A 122 -38.81 -15.53 11.25
N PRO A 123 -40.04 -15.64 10.72
CA PRO A 123 -40.53 -14.79 9.63
C PRO A 123 -40.59 -13.30 9.98
N ALA A 124 -40.70 -12.93 11.26
CA ALA A 124 -40.74 -11.54 11.70
C ALA A 124 -39.35 -10.85 11.68
N GLU A 125 -38.27 -11.58 11.97
CA GLU A 125 -36.90 -11.07 11.86
C GLU A 125 -36.54 -10.87 10.39
N TYR A 126 -37.09 -11.70 9.49
CA TYR A 126 -36.82 -11.63 8.06
C TYR A 126 -37.82 -10.78 7.23
N ALA A 127 -38.98 -10.44 7.79
CA ALA A 127 -39.97 -9.56 7.12
C ALA A 127 -39.44 -8.14 6.88
N ALA A 128 -38.52 -7.66 7.73
CA ALA A 128 -37.84 -6.38 7.53
C ALA A 128 -37.00 -6.35 6.22
N PHE A 129 -36.52 -7.50 5.74
CA PHE A 129 -35.77 -7.60 4.47
C PHE A 129 -36.67 -7.44 3.25
N GLY A 130 -37.92 -7.92 3.31
CA GLY A 130 -38.91 -7.74 2.25
C GLY A 130 -39.32 -6.28 2.07
N ALA A 131 -39.48 -5.55 3.18
CA ALA A 131 -39.79 -4.12 3.15
C ALA A 131 -38.63 -3.27 2.63
N ALA A 132 -37.38 -3.60 2.99
CA ALA A 132 -36.18 -2.94 2.46
C ALA A 132 -35.96 -3.21 0.96
N ALA A 133 -36.25 -4.43 0.49
CA ALA A 133 -36.20 -4.79 -0.94
C ALA A 133 -37.32 -4.11 -1.75
N ALA A 134 -38.51 -3.95 -1.17
CA ALA A 134 -39.64 -3.24 -1.79
C ALA A 134 -39.41 -1.72 -1.85
N ALA A 135 -38.75 -1.13 -0.86
CA ALA A 135 -38.31 0.27 -0.89
C ALA A 135 -37.20 0.52 -1.92
N ALA A 136 -36.38 -0.50 -2.25
CA ALA A 136 -35.38 -0.40 -3.32
C ALA A 136 -35.99 -0.51 -4.73
N THR A 137 -37.14 -1.18 -4.89
CA THR A 137 -37.86 -1.27 -6.17
C THR A 137 -38.81 -0.11 -6.42
N THR A 138 -39.28 0.59 -5.38
CA THR A 138 -40.14 1.77 -5.51
C THR A 138 -39.31 3.04 -5.31
N GLY A 139 -38.77 3.58 -6.40
CA GLY A 139 -37.91 4.76 -6.44
C GLY A 139 -38.57 6.07 -5.98
N ALA A 140 -38.89 6.18 -4.69
CA ALA A 140 -39.61 7.32 -4.09
C ALA A 140 -38.93 7.92 -2.86
N ALA A 141 -37.60 7.83 -2.75
CA ALA A 141 -36.82 8.72 -1.89
C ALA A 141 -35.64 9.28 -2.68
N PRO A 142 -35.29 10.58 -2.56
CA PRO A 142 -34.06 11.07 -3.14
C PRO A 142 -32.93 10.31 -2.47
N ALA A 143 -32.24 9.45 -3.23
CA ALA A 143 -31.04 8.79 -2.75
C ALA A 143 -30.10 9.89 -2.24
N GLU A 144 -29.94 10.01 -0.93
CA GLU A 144 -28.81 10.73 -0.36
C GLU A 144 -27.58 10.14 -1.01
N LYS A 145 -26.94 10.90 -1.90
CA LYS A 145 -25.77 10.45 -2.65
C LYS A 145 -24.66 10.26 -1.65
N THR A 146 -24.51 9.04 -1.14
CA THR A 146 -23.40 8.69 -0.25
C THR A 146 -22.11 9.16 -0.91
N PRO A 147 -21.30 9.99 -0.24
CA PRO A 147 -20.08 10.53 -0.84
C PRO A 147 -19.17 9.39 -1.27
N THR A 148 -18.87 9.31 -2.57
CA THR A 148 -17.92 8.32 -3.08
C THR A 148 -16.50 8.84 -2.95
N ILE A 149 -15.50 7.96 -3.01
CA ILE A 149 -14.09 8.39 -3.06
C ILE A 149 -13.80 9.36 -4.22
N TYR A 150 -14.53 9.24 -5.34
CA TYR A 150 -14.38 10.16 -6.47
C TYR A 150 -14.81 11.58 -6.09
N TRP A 151 -15.90 11.69 -5.35
CA TRP A 151 -16.35 12.98 -4.81
C TRP A 151 -15.31 13.54 -3.84
N HIS A 152 -14.75 12.72 -2.94
CA HIS A 152 -13.72 13.17 -2.01
C HIS A 152 -12.48 13.67 -2.74
N VAL A 153 -11.96 12.91 -3.70
CA VAL A 153 -10.78 13.29 -4.50
C VAL A 153 -11.04 14.56 -5.29
N ASN A 154 -12.19 14.69 -5.95
CA ASN A 154 -12.53 15.90 -6.70
C ASN A 154 -12.65 17.11 -5.77
N ARG A 155 -13.28 16.97 -4.60
CA ARG A 155 -13.34 18.02 -3.59
C ARG A 155 -11.95 18.46 -3.12
N VAL A 156 -11.04 17.50 -2.91
CA VAL A 156 -9.64 17.80 -2.55
C VAL A 156 -8.96 18.58 -3.68
N LEU A 157 -9.13 18.16 -4.93
CA LEU A 157 -8.58 18.84 -6.11
C LEU A 157 -9.12 20.26 -6.25
N ASP A 158 -10.43 20.46 -6.14
CA ASP A 158 -11.08 21.78 -6.22
C ASP A 158 -10.54 22.73 -5.15
N ARG A 159 -10.23 22.22 -3.95
CA ARG A 159 -9.67 23.00 -2.84
C ARG A 159 -8.22 23.43 -3.08
N ILE A 160 -7.40 22.61 -3.74
CA ILE A 160 -5.94 22.79 -3.73
C ILE A 160 -5.31 23.09 -5.10
N ALA A 161 -5.95 22.74 -6.21
CA ALA A 161 -5.31 22.78 -7.53
C ALA A 161 -4.87 24.20 -7.91
N ALA A 162 -5.79 25.17 -7.85
CA ALA A 162 -5.50 26.57 -8.17
C ALA A 162 -4.42 27.15 -7.22
N ASN A 163 -4.54 26.88 -5.92
CA ASN A 163 -3.57 27.36 -4.93
C ASN A 163 -2.18 26.70 -5.07
N ALA A 164 -2.14 25.51 -5.66
CA ALA A 164 -0.90 24.82 -6.01
C ALA A 164 -0.34 25.21 -7.39
N GLY A 165 -0.93 26.22 -8.06
CA GLY A 165 -0.50 26.70 -9.38
C GLY A 165 -0.91 25.80 -10.55
N VAL A 166 -1.90 24.92 -10.35
CA VAL A 166 -2.42 24.05 -11.43
C VAL A 166 -3.61 24.73 -12.09
N GLU A 167 -3.42 25.18 -13.33
CA GLU A 167 -4.46 25.84 -14.13
C GLU A 167 -5.41 24.84 -14.82
N ALA A 168 -4.96 23.60 -15.04
CA ALA A 168 -5.75 22.57 -15.67
C ALA A 168 -6.88 22.08 -14.76
N ALA A 169 -8.07 21.89 -15.32
CA ALA A 169 -9.18 21.24 -14.62
C ALA A 169 -8.84 19.76 -14.37
N LEU A 170 -8.50 19.42 -13.13
CA LEU A 170 -8.19 18.06 -12.72
C LEU A 170 -9.43 17.34 -12.20
N SER A 171 -9.45 16.03 -12.37
CA SER A 171 -10.40 15.14 -11.72
C SER A 171 -9.66 13.94 -11.13
N SER A 172 -10.37 13.10 -10.39
CA SER A 172 -9.87 11.80 -9.94
C SER A 172 -9.29 10.93 -11.07
N HIS A 173 -9.75 11.10 -12.31
CA HIS A 173 -9.21 10.37 -13.47
C HIS A 173 -7.87 10.91 -13.97
N SER A 174 -7.49 12.13 -13.59
CA SER A 174 -6.24 12.77 -14.02
C SER A 174 -5.01 12.05 -13.47
N PHE A 175 -5.05 11.51 -12.25
CA PHE A 175 -3.90 10.77 -11.67
C PHE A 175 -3.55 9.53 -12.49
N ARG A 176 -4.54 8.69 -12.80
CA ARG A 176 -4.35 7.50 -13.65
C ARG A 176 -3.73 7.88 -15.00
N ARG A 177 -4.27 8.91 -15.66
CA ARG A 177 -3.80 9.33 -16.99
C ARG A 177 -2.41 9.95 -16.91
N GLY A 178 -2.17 10.78 -15.90
CA GLY A 178 -0.90 11.46 -15.67
C GLY A 178 0.24 10.49 -15.35
N GLY A 179 0.02 9.56 -14.41
CA GLY A 179 1.02 8.54 -14.08
C GLY A 179 1.34 7.65 -15.29
N ALA A 180 0.32 7.20 -16.03
CA ALA A 180 0.53 6.42 -17.25
C ALA A 180 1.31 7.21 -18.31
N GLN A 181 0.97 8.49 -18.54
CA GLN A 181 1.68 9.35 -19.47
C GLN A 181 3.13 9.61 -19.03
N HIS A 182 3.35 9.78 -17.72
CA HIS A 182 4.68 10.01 -17.15
C HIS A 182 5.63 8.84 -17.48
N VAL A 183 5.20 7.61 -17.25
CA VAL A 183 6.03 6.43 -17.55
C VAL A 183 6.01 6.01 -19.02
N ASN A 184 5.10 6.56 -19.83
CA ASN A 184 5.03 6.25 -21.25
C ASN A 184 6.29 6.69 -22.02
N GLY A 185 7.01 7.69 -21.49
CA GLY A 185 8.28 8.16 -22.05
C GLY A 185 9.51 7.43 -21.51
N CYS A 186 9.35 6.44 -20.62
CA CYS A 186 10.49 5.76 -20.01
C CYS A 186 10.98 4.60 -20.88
N ASP A 187 12.27 4.64 -21.21
CA ASP A 187 12.96 3.53 -21.88
C ASP A 187 12.89 2.27 -20.99
N GLY A 188 12.58 1.13 -21.60
CA GLY A 188 12.45 -0.15 -20.89
C GLY A 188 11.04 -0.49 -20.40
N LEU A 189 10.05 0.38 -20.61
CA LEU A 189 8.63 0.06 -20.41
C LEU A 189 7.90 -0.11 -21.74
N THR A 190 7.05 -1.13 -21.80
CA THR A 190 6.14 -1.32 -22.94
C THR A 190 4.77 -0.72 -22.62
N HIS A 191 4.07 -0.23 -23.66
CA HIS A 191 2.68 0.21 -23.50
C HIS A 191 1.80 -0.91 -22.92
N HIS A 192 2.07 -2.17 -23.28
CA HIS A 192 1.33 -3.32 -22.76
C HIS A 192 1.43 -3.42 -21.24
N TRP A 193 2.61 -3.30 -20.65
CA TRP A 193 2.78 -3.35 -19.18
C TRP A 193 2.12 -2.17 -18.47
N ILE A 194 2.12 -0.99 -19.09
CA ILE A 194 1.41 0.20 -18.57
C ILE A 194 -0.11 -0.05 -18.57
N PHE A 195 -0.65 -0.59 -19.66
CA PHE A 195 -2.08 -0.92 -19.75
C PHE A 195 -2.48 -2.03 -18.79
N ASP A 196 -1.69 -3.10 -18.71
CA ASP A 196 -1.96 -4.26 -17.86
C ASP A 196 -1.96 -3.91 -16.38
N ARG A 197 -1.13 -2.96 -15.95
CA ARG A 197 -1.14 -2.44 -14.58
C ARG A 197 -2.47 -1.76 -14.21
N GLY A 198 -3.08 -1.06 -15.16
CA GLY A 198 -4.40 -0.45 -15.00
C GLY A 198 -5.56 -1.43 -15.19
N ALA A 199 -5.29 -2.54 -15.88
CA ALA A 199 -6.22 -3.64 -16.04
C ALA A 199 -6.22 -4.53 -14.78
N TRP A 200 -7.41 -4.97 -14.40
CA TRP A 200 -7.52 -6.10 -13.48
C TRP A 200 -7.45 -7.33 -14.38
N ASN A 201 -6.26 -7.95 -14.51
CA ASN A 201 -6.12 -9.14 -15.34
C ASN A 201 -6.78 -10.33 -14.62
N MET A 202 -7.95 -10.73 -15.11
CA MET A 202 -8.84 -11.72 -14.48
C MET A 202 -8.45 -13.18 -14.76
N SER A 203 -7.38 -13.44 -15.52
CA SER A 203 -7.03 -14.81 -15.90
C SER A 203 -6.62 -15.64 -14.67
N THR A 204 -7.13 -16.86 -14.59
CA THR A 204 -6.91 -17.78 -13.45
C THR A 204 -5.43 -18.03 -13.17
N THR A 205 -4.60 -18.06 -14.20
CA THR A 205 -3.14 -18.21 -14.09
C THR A 205 -2.48 -16.99 -13.45
N ASN A 206 -2.81 -15.77 -13.88
CA ASN A 206 -2.23 -14.56 -13.28
C ASN A 206 -2.74 -14.30 -11.86
N LYS A 207 -3.94 -14.79 -11.52
CA LYS A 207 -4.42 -14.82 -10.12
C LYS A 207 -3.52 -15.66 -9.24
N GLY A 208 -3.21 -16.89 -9.65
CA GLY A 208 -2.30 -17.77 -8.91
C GLY A 208 -0.90 -17.16 -8.73
N PHE A 209 -0.35 -16.50 -9.75
CA PHE A 209 0.95 -15.83 -9.63
C PHE A 209 0.90 -14.58 -8.74
N ASN A 210 -0.17 -13.78 -8.78
CA ASN A 210 -0.31 -12.62 -7.89
C ASN A 210 -0.51 -13.04 -6.42
N ASP A 211 -1.21 -14.15 -6.17
CA ASP A 211 -1.35 -14.70 -4.81
C ASP A 211 -0.01 -15.18 -4.24
N ILE A 212 0.88 -15.70 -5.08
CA ILE A 212 2.21 -16.20 -4.68
C ILE A 212 3.24 -15.08 -4.58
N PHE A 213 3.31 -14.17 -5.56
CA PHE A 213 4.37 -13.17 -5.68
C PHE A 213 3.96 -11.77 -5.20
N ASN A 214 2.70 -11.57 -4.78
CA ASN A 214 2.08 -10.30 -4.40
C ASN A 214 2.01 -9.23 -5.52
N THR A 215 3.07 -9.09 -6.33
CA THR A 215 3.23 -8.14 -7.43
C THR A 215 4.16 -8.73 -8.50
N SER A 216 4.04 -8.29 -9.76
CA SER A 216 4.88 -8.78 -10.85
C SER A 216 6.16 -7.97 -11.02
N ARG A 217 7.17 -8.53 -11.72
CA ARG A 217 8.40 -7.79 -12.07
C ARG A 217 8.08 -6.52 -12.87
N GLU A 218 7.08 -6.59 -13.75
CA GLU A 218 6.60 -5.47 -14.56
C GLU A 218 6.00 -4.37 -13.68
N ASP A 219 5.24 -4.73 -12.65
CA ASP A 219 4.74 -3.78 -11.64
C ASP A 219 5.90 -3.06 -10.93
N HIS A 220 6.99 -3.77 -10.61
CA HIS A 220 8.17 -3.14 -10.01
C HIS A 220 8.83 -2.13 -10.95
N LYS A 221 9.01 -2.49 -12.23
CA LYS A 221 9.63 -1.59 -13.22
C LYS A 221 8.83 -0.31 -13.41
N VAL A 222 7.50 -0.43 -13.54
CA VAL A 222 6.62 0.73 -13.71
C VAL A 222 6.65 1.62 -12.45
N ASN A 223 6.65 1.04 -11.25
CA ASN A 223 6.73 1.85 -10.02
C ASN A 223 8.06 2.56 -9.86
N LYS A 224 9.18 1.90 -10.17
CA LYS A 224 10.50 2.54 -10.14
C LYS A 224 10.51 3.76 -11.05
N ALA A 225 9.98 3.63 -12.27
CA ALA A 225 9.83 4.75 -13.20
C ALA A 225 8.93 5.86 -12.63
N LEU A 226 7.79 5.52 -12.01
CA LEU A 226 6.91 6.51 -11.35
C LEU A 226 7.59 7.25 -10.19
N SER A 227 8.53 6.59 -9.51
CA SER A 227 9.35 7.15 -8.44
C SER A 227 10.62 7.85 -8.94
N GLY A 228 10.79 8.02 -10.27
CA GLY A 228 11.91 8.72 -10.88
C GLY A 228 13.20 7.90 -11.05
N TYR A 229 13.17 6.59 -10.82
CA TYR A 229 14.32 5.72 -11.05
C TYR A 229 14.31 5.08 -12.45
N ASP A 230 15.50 4.62 -12.85
CA ASP A 230 15.62 3.67 -13.95
C ASP A 230 14.86 2.36 -13.66
N THR A 231 14.28 1.75 -14.70
CA THR A 231 13.43 0.57 -14.58
C THR A 231 14.17 -0.66 -14.03
N GLU A 232 15.49 -0.76 -14.27
CA GLU A 232 16.34 -1.83 -13.77
C GLU A 232 17.12 -1.43 -12.50
N ALA A 233 16.93 -0.21 -11.99
CA ALA A 233 17.58 0.25 -10.77
C ALA A 233 17.28 -0.68 -9.58
N LYS A 234 18.30 -0.98 -8.79
CA LYS A 234 18.12 -1.67 -7.51
C LYS A 234 17.74 -0.65 -6.44
N VAL A 235 16.44 -0.49 -6.24
CA VAL A 235 15.88 0.38 -5.20
C VAL A 235 15.60 -0.47 -3.96
N LEU A 236 16.25 -0.13 -2.85
CA LEU A 236 16.07 -0.82 -1.56
C LEU A 236 15.33 0.10 -0.59
N LEU A 237 14.35 -0.44 0.13
CA LEU A 237 13.76 0.27 1.24
C LEU A 237 14.81 0.55 2.31
N LYS A 238 14.77 1.77 2.87
CA LYS A 238 15.50 2.08 4.08
C LYS A 238 14.83 1.40 5.26
N ASP A 239 15.64 0.76 6.08
CA ASP A 239 15.24 0.16 7.34
C ASP A 239 16.18 0.59 8.46
N LEU A 240 15.87 0.14 9.67
CA LEU A 240 16.61 0.47 10.88
C LEU A 240 17.73 -0.53 11.21
N LYS A 241 17.94 -1.57 10.39
CA LYS A 241 18.88 -2.66 10.69
C LYS A 241 20.34 -2.20 10.70
N SER A 242 20.63 -1.09 10.02
CA SER A 242 21.98 -0.52 9.96
C SER A 242 22.44 0.16 11.25
N PHE A 243 21.53 0.44 12.19
CA PHE A 243 21.86 1.03 13.48
C PHE A 243 22.40 -0.01 14.47
N ASP A 244 23.21 0.44 15.43
CA ASP A 244 23.63 -0.39 16.56
C ASP A 244 22.46 -0.66 17.52
N ALA A 245 22.59 -1.68 18.36
CA ALA A 245 21.52 -2.13 19.26
C ALA A 245 21.03 -1.04 20.22
N GLN A 246 21.92 -0.18 20.71
CA GLN A 246 21.54 0.90 21.64
C GLN A 246 20.71 1.97 20.93
N THR A 247 21.11 2.33 19.70
CA THR A 247 20.34 3.25 18.88
C THR A 247 19.00 2.66 18.46
N GLN A 248 18.95 1.38 18.09
CA GLN A 248 17.71 0.69 17.77
C GLN A 248 16.72 0.71 18.94
N GLU A 249 17.18 0.45 20.17
CA GLU A 249 16.33 0.51 21.37
C GLU A 249 15.69 1.90 21.56
N LYS A 250 16.48 2.97 21.38
CA LYS A 250 15.96 4.34 21.44
C LYS A 250 14.95 4.61 20.33
N ILE A 251 15.23 4.19 19.10
CA ILE A 251 14.29 4.37 17.98
C ILE A 251 13.00 3.57 18.22
N THR A 252 13.10 2.36 18.78
CA THR A 252 11.93 1.55 19.15
C THR A 252 11.08 2.24 20.21
N ALA A 253 11.68 2.88 21.20
CA ALA A 253 10.94 3.70 22.16
C ALA A 253 10.19 4.85 21.45
N VAL A 254 10.83 5.53 20.49
CA VAL A 254 10.17 6.58 19.70
C VAL A 254 9.02 6.02 18.84
N GLN A 255 9.20 4.85 18.22
CA GLN A 255 8.17 4.19 17.40
C GLN A 255 6.89 3.91 18.20
N GLN A 256 7.01 3.49 19.46
CA GLN A 256 5.86 3.25 20.34
C GLN A 256 4.99 4.50 20.51
N TYR A 257 5.61 5.68 20.65
CA TYR A 257 4.87 6.94 20.74
C TYR A 257 4.35 7.43 19.38
N LEU A 258 5.15 7.31 18.32
CA LEU A 258 4.77 7.76 16.98
C LEU A 258 3.53 7.02 16.48
N PHE A 259 3.58 5.69 16.54
CA PHE A 259 2.57 4.79 16.00
C PHE A 259 1.61 4.25 17.06
N ALA A 260 1.45 4.94 18.20
CA ALA A 260 0.57 4.54 19.29
C ALA A 260 -0.88 4.22 18.87
N THR A 261 -1.34 4.76 17.73
CA THR A 261 -2.69 4.52 17.18
C THR A 261 -2.78 3.30 16.25
N CYS A 262 -1.66 2.66 15.92
CA CYS A 262 -1.61 1.59 14.93
C CYS A 262 -0.49 0.56 15.14
N PHE A 263 0.09 0.48 16.34
CA PHE A 263 1.17 -0.44 16.63
C PHE A 263 1.07 -0.95 18.06
N GLN A 264 1.24 -2.27 18.23
CA GLN A 264 1.15 -2.98 19.52
C GLN A 264 -0.17 -2.77 20.29
N LEU A 265 -1.28 -2.57 19.59
CA LEU A 265 -2.63 -2.55 20.17
C LEU A 265 -3.19 -3.95 20.38
N ASP A 266 -4.13 -4.12 21.31
CA ASP A 266 -4.73 -5.41 21.65
C ASP A 266 -5.40 -6.11 20.45
N GLN A 267 -6.05 -5.34 19.58
CA GLN A 267 -6.74 -5.89 18.41
C GLN A 267 -5.86 -5.77 17.16
N ALA A 268 -5.50 -6.91 16.58
CA ALA A 268 -4.65 -7.01 15.40
C ALA A 268 -5.14 -6.18 14.18
N LYS A 269 -6.45 -5.92 14.08
CA LYS A 269 -7.05 -5.12 12.98
C LYS A 269 -6.63 -3.66 12.94
N TYR A 270 -6.17 -3.12 14.07
CA TYR A 270 -5.66 -1.74 14.13
C TYR A 270 -4.16 -1.66 13.86
N ASN A 271 -3.46 -2.79 13.87
CA ASN A 271 -2.01 -2.82 13.85
C ASN A 271 -1.43 -2.90 12.45
N VAL A 272 -0.34 -2.18 12.26
CA VAL A 272 0.62 -2.32 11.17
C VAL A 272 1.75 -3.26 11.63
N SER A 273 2.30 -4.05 10.72
CA SER A 273 3.38 -4.99 11.05
C SER A 273 4.67 -4.27 11.49
N GLN A 274 5.48 -4.91 12.35
CA GLN A 274 6.77 -4.37 12.81
C GLN A 274 7.65 -3.92 11.65
N ARG A 275 7.79 -4.75 10.60
CA ARG A 275 8.65 -4.41 9.44
C ARG A 275 8.19 -3.12 8.75
N VAL A 276 6.88 -2.92 8.63
CA VAL A 276 6.33 -1.70 8.02
C VAL A 276 6.58 -0.49 8.92
N VAL A 277 6.43 -0.65 10.24
CA VAL A 277 6.74 0.40 11.24
C VAL A 277 8.23 0.78 11.21
N ASP A 278 9.14 -0.18 11.03
CA ASP A 278 10.58 0.08 10.89
C ASP A 278 10.89 0.90 9.64
N VAL A 279 10.32 0.52 8.50
CA VAL A 279 10.47 1.27 7.25
C VAL A 279 9.87 2.67 7.40
N PHE A 280 8.64 2.80 7.88
CA PHE A 280 8.00 4.11 8.05
C PHE A 280 8.78 5.01 9.02
N ALA A 281 9.29 4.47 10.12
CA ALA A 281 10.17 5.21 11.02
C ALA A 281 11.45 5.66 10.31
N ALA A 282 12.08 4.81 9.50
CA ALA A 282 13.26 5.18 8.73
C ALA A 282 12.99 6.33 7.74
N TYR A 283 11.84 6.34 7.05
CA TYR A 283 11.47 7.44 6.15
C TYR A 283 11.03 8.72 6.87
N LEU A 284 10.45 8.62 8.07
CA LEU A 284 10.19 9.78 8.91
C LEU A 284 11.50 10.41 9.42
N LEU A 285 12.46 9.58 9.84
CA LEU A 285 13.81 10.00 10.20
C LEU A 285 14.53 10.68 9.04
N LEU A 286 14.57 10.01 7.89
CA LEU A 286 15.30 10.47 6.71
C LEU A 286 14.81 11.82 6.20
N HIS A 287 13.51 12.08 6.29
CA HIS A 287 12.88 13.28 5.72
C HIS A 287 12.46 14.34 6.76
N TYR A 288 12.84 14.15 8.03
CA TYR A 288 12.45 15.07 9.11
C TYR A 288 12.92 16.51 8.86
N SER A 289 14.17 16.70 8.43
CA SER A 289 14.73 18.04 8.19
C SER A 289 13.97 18.76 7.07
N GLN A 290 13.71 18.07 5.96
CA GLN A 290 12.96 18.63 4.83
C GLN A 290 11.51 18.94 5.22
N LEU A 291 10.86 18.07 6.00
CA LEU A 291 9.51 18.30 6.49
C LEU A 291 9.45 19.52 7.43
N LYS A 292 10.46 19.70 8.28
CA LYS A 292 10.58 20.86 9.19
C LYS A 292 10.85 22.16 8.43
N GLU A 293 11.66 22.13 7.38
CA GLU A 293 11.89 23.28 6.51
C GLU A 293 10.60 23.71 5.79
N LEU A 294 9.75 22.75 5.38
CA LEU A 294 8.48 23.06 4.74
C LEU A 294 7.48 23.72 5.69
N HIS A 295 7.30 23.16 6.88
CA HIS A 295 6.31 23.63 7.84
C HIS A 295 6.70 23.27 9.28
N ALA A 296 7.62 24.03 9.87
CA ALA A 296 8.15 23.80 11.21
C ALA A 296 7.07 23.71 12.30
N GLU A 297 6.02 24.52 12.19
CA GLU A 297 4.90 24.56 13.14
C GLU A 297 3.77 23.58 12.81
N GLY A 298 3.95 22.74 11.78
CA GLY A 298 2.96 21.81 11.29
C GLY A 298 2.65 20.68 12.29
N PRO A 299 1.41 20.13 12.28
CA PRO A 299 1.03 19.09 13.22
C PRO A 299 1.92 17.84 13.19
N SER A 300 2.43 17.45 12.02
CA SER A 300 3.31 16.28 11.87
C SER A 300 4.68 16.52 12.53
N VAL A 301 5.29 17.68 12.33
CA VAL A 301 6.58 18.05 12.94
C VAL A 301 6.44 18.15 14.44
N LYS A 302 5.41 18.85 14.94
CA LYS A 302 5.13 18.94 16.39
C LYS A 302 4.95 17.57 17.02
N ARG A 303 4.24 16.66 16.34
CA ARG A 303 4.07 15.30 16.81
C ARG A 303 5.39 14.54 16.84
N LEU A 304 6.18 14.59 15.76
CA LEU A 304 7.49 13.92 15.70
C LEU A 304 8.38 14.37 16.87
N GLU A 305 8.50 15.68 17.08
CA GLU A 305 9.34 16.24 18.14
C GLU A 305 8.84 15.87 19.54
N ALA A 306 7.52 15.93 19.76
CA ALA A 306 6.92 15.51 21.03
C ALA A 306 7.16 14.02 21.31
N CYS A 307 6.98 13.14 20.33
CA CYS A 307 7.22 11.70 20.48
C CYS A 307 8.69 11.39 20.77
N VAL A 308 9.62 12.10 20.13
CA VAL A 308 11.07 11.95 20.40
C VAL A 308 11.39 12.32 21.85
N GLN A 309 10.85 13.44 22.33
CA GLN A 309 11.04 13.89 23.71
C GLN A 309 10.38 12.95 24.73
N LEU A 310 9.16 12.46 24.46
CA LEU A 310 8.46 11.50 25.31
C LEU A 310 9.22 10.17 25.44
N ALA A 311 9.90 9.75 24.38
CA ALA A 311 10.78 8.58 24.40
C ALA A 311 12.12 8.80 25.13
N GLY A 312 12.35 9.99 25.71
CA GLY A 312 13.59 10.33 26.40
C GLY A 312 14.79 10.56 25.47
N SER A 313 14.56 10.75 24.17
CA SER A 313 15.60 11.07 23.19
C SER A 313 15.63 12.56 22.87
N SER A 314 16.78 13.07 22.43
CA SER A 314 16.90 14.47 22.03
C SER A 314 16.64 14.65 20.53
N LEU A 315 16.25 15.87 20.12
CA LEU A 315 16.17 16.20 18.69
C LEU A 315 17.55 16.15 18.00
N ALA A 316 18.62 16.33 18.77
CA ALA A 316 19.98 16.16 18.27
C ALA A 316 20.28 14.69 17.92
N ASP A 317 19.83 13.75 18.76
CA ASP A 317 19.92 12.32 18.46
C ASP A 317 19.14 11.99 17.18
N TRP A 318 17.90 12.51 17.06
CA TRP A 318 17.06 12.30 15.88
C TRP A 318 17.71 12.79 14.59
N LEU A 319 18.32 13.99 14.61
CA LEU A 319 19.06 14.55 13.48
C LEU A 319 20.34 13.75 13.16
N ALA A 320 21.04 13.26 14.18
CA ALA A 320 22.20 12.39 13.98
C ALA A 320 21.79 11.06 13.30
N TRP A 321 20.67 10.46 13.72
CA TRP A 321 20.13 9.25 13.10
C TRP A 321 19.67 9.48 11.65
N SER A 322 19.03 10.62 11.38
CA SER A 322 18.66 11.05 10.03
C SER A 322 19.89 11.14 9.11
N THR A 323 20.95 11.81 9.58
CA THR A 323 22.21 11.97 8.84
C THR A 323 22.89 10.63 8.59
N TYR A 324 22.88 9.74 9.60
CA TYR A 324 23.40 8.39 9.46
C TYR A 324 22.65 7.61 8.37
N LEU A 325 21.32 7.61 8.38
CA LEU A 325 20.51 6.94 7.36
C LEU A 325 20.76 7.48 5.95
N ALA A 326 20.88 8.80 5.81
CA ALA A 326 21.20 9.44 4.53
C ALA A 326 22.60 9.04 4.03
N SER A 327 23.59 8.94 4.93
CA SER A 327 24.96 8.53 4.57
C SER A 327 25.08 7.03 4.26
N ALA A 328 24.38 6.17 5.00
CA ALA A 328 24.32 4.74 4.76
C ALA A 328 23.71 4.44 3.37
N ALA A 329 22.88 5.34 2.84
CA ALA A 329 22.38 5.26 1.47
C ALA A 329 23.45 5.43 0.38
N CYS A 330 24.54 6.13 0.67
CA CYS A 330 25.63 6.36 -0.29
C CYS A 330 26.66 5.21 -0.29
N ASN A 331 26.64 4.31 0.69
CA ASN A 331 27.68 3.30 0.89
C ASN A 331 27.40 1.93 0.24
N THR A 332 26.31 1.76 -0.51
CA THR A 332 26.09 0.57 -1.35
C THR A 332 26.96 0.64 -2.60
N LYS A 333 28.27 0.34 -2.46
CA LYS A 333 29.14 0.02 -3.60
C LYS A 333 28.56 -1.21 -4.34
N PRO A 334 28.58 -1.24 -5.68
CA PRO A 334 28.30 -2.45 -6.44
C PRO A 334 29.36 -3.49 -6.09
N GLN A 335 28.98 -4.61 -5.48
CA GLN A 335 29.87 -5.76 -5.43
C GLN A 335 30.01 -6.29 -6.86
N LEU A 336 31.21 -6.10 -7.42
CA LEU A 336 31.65 -6.75 -8.64
C LEU A 336 31.71 -8.28 -8.40
N PRO A 337 31.32 -9.14 -9.35
CA PRO A 337 31.36 -10.58 -9.14
C PRO A 337 32.81 -11.04 -9.06
N THR A 338 33.24 -11.47 -7.87
CA THR A 338 34.50 -12.19 -7.71
C THR A 338 34.35 -13.54 -8.41
N LYS A 339 35.17 -13.76 -9.44
CA LYS A 339 35.39 -15.07 -10.05
C LYS A 339 35.86 -16.03 -8.96
N THR A 340 35.13 -17.11 -8.72
CA THR A 340 35.65 -18.25 -7.96
C THR A 340 35.74 -19.43 -8.92
N GLU A 341 36.98 -19.86 -9.09
CA GLU A 341 37.42 -21.01 -9.87
C GLU A 341 36.74 -22.30 -9.41
N GLU A 342 36.52 -23.20 -10.37
CA GLU A 342 36.17 -24.59 -10.15
C GLU A 342 37.18 -25.26 -9.21
N ARG A 343 36.70 -25.90 -8.14
CA ARG A 343 37.30 -27.14 -7.64
C ARG A 343 36.27 -28.02 -6.95
N ASP A 344 36.32 -29.26 -7.40
CA ASP A 344 35.39 -30.34 -7.18
C ASP A 344 35.56 -31.02 -5.81
N THR A 345 34.47 -31.64 -5.35
CA THR A 345 34.32 -32.63 -4.27
C THR A 345 34.59 -32.22 -2.80
N THR A 346 33.54 -32.18 -1.97
CA THR A 346 33.18 -33.32 -1.10
C THR A 346 31.80 -33.16 -0.45
N ARG A 347 30.95 -34.16 -0.68
CA ARG A 347 29.63 -34.38 -0.11
C ARG A 347 29.69 -34.51 1.42
N ARG A 348 29.13 -33.56 2.17
CA ARG A 348 28.78 -33.74 3.59
C ARG A 348 27.37 -33.23 3.85
N LYS A 349 26.52 -34.15 4.31
CA LYS A 349 25.09 -34.04 4.57
C LYS A 349 24.75 -32.81 5.43
N GLN A 350 23.95 -31.89 4.88
CA GLN A 350 23.12 -30.96 5.66
C GLN A 350 21.68 -30.96 5.12
N SER A 351 20.81 -31.49 5.98
CA SER A 351 19.34 -31.45 6.11
C SER A 351 18.43 -31.12 4.90
N ASN A 352 17.66 -32.17 4.56
CA ASN A 352 16.42 -32.35 3.79
C ASN A 352 15.32 -31.24 3.76
N GLN A 353 15.53 -29.98 4.14
CA GLN A 353 14.47 -28.94 4.04
C GLN A 353 14.45 -28.20 2.70
N GLY A 354 15.61 -28.04 2.04
CA GLY A 354 15.68 -27.38 0.73
C GLY A 354 15.07 -28.21 -0.40
N ASN A 355 15.22 -29.54 -0.35
CA ASN A 355 14.67 -30.43 -1.36
C ASN A 355 13.14 -30.53 -1.29
N THR A 356 12.55 -30.47 -0.09
CA THR A 356 11.09 -30.58 0.06
C THR A 356 10.36 -29.36 -0.48
N ILE A 357 10.95 -28.16 -0.39
CA ILE A 357 10.36 -26.92 -0.92
C ILE A 357 10.44 -26.95 -2.45
N ILE A 358 11.59 -27.30 -3.01
CA ILE A 358 11.77 -27.39 -4.47
C ILE A 358 10.88 -28.50 -5.07
N GLU A 359 10.74 -29.64 -4.41
CA GLU A 359 9.85 -30.72 -4.85
C GLU A 359 8.36 -30.34 -4.72
N HIS A 360 7.99 -29.60 -3.66
CA HIS A 360 6.64 -29.08 -3.50
C HIS A 360 6.30 -28.04 -4.59
N GLU A 361 7.19 -27.07 -4.83
CA GLU A 361 7.03 -26.07 -5.88
C GLU A 361 6.95 -26.72 -7.27
N ARG A 362 7.76 -27.74 -7.53
CA ARG A 362 7.72 -28.49 -8.80
C ARG A 362 6.40 -29.26 -8.97
N SER A 363 5.89 -29.87 -7.90
CA SER A 363 4.58 -30.54 -7.90
C SER A 363 3.43 -29.57 -8.17
N VAL A 364 3.50 -28.34 -7.64
CA VAL A 364 2.47 -27.31 -7.87
C VAL A 364 2.51 -26.83 -9.32
N ILE A 365 3.70 -26.66 -9.91
CA ILE A 365 3.87 -26.30 -11.32
C ILE A 365 3.31 -27.39 -12.25
N ASP A 366 3.57 -28.66 -11.97
CA ASP A 366 3.06 -29.78 -12.78
C ASP A 366 1.53 -29.88 -12.72
N GLN A 367 0.93 -29.63 -11.55
CA GLN A 367 -0.54 -29.58 -11.40
C GLN A 367 -1.17 -28.42 -12.18
N LEU A 368 -0.54 -27.25 -12.17
CA LEU A 368 -1.00 -26.09 -12.93
C LEU A 368 -0.88 -26.31 -14.44
N LEU A 369 0.19 -26.96 -14.90
CA LEU A 369 0.35 -27.34 -16.32
C LEU A 369 -0.72 -28.35 -16.78
N LEU A 370 -1.13 -29.28 -15.91
CA LEU A 370 -2.22 -30.21 -16.19
C LEU A 370 -3.58 -29.52 -16.28
N LEU A 371 -3.85 -28.56 -15.38
CA LEU A 371 -5.07 -27.75 -15.42
C LEU A 371 -5.18 -26.89 -16.68
N VAL A 372 -4.06 -26.29 -17.13
CA VAL A 372 -4.01 -25.51 -18.38
C VAL A 372 -4.20 -26.40 -19.62
N LYS A 373 -3.71 -27.65 -19.60
CA LYS A 373 -3.97 -28.60 -20.68
C LYS A 373 -5.44 -29.00 -20.76
N HIS A 374 -6.08 -29.27 -19.62
CA HIS A 374 -7.51 -29.61 -19.57
C HIS A 374 -8.43 -28.45 -19.98
N GLN A 375 -8.04 -27.20 -19.77
CA GLN A 375 -8.82 -26.04 -20.22
C GLN A 375 -8.69 -25.73 -21.71
N ASN A 376 -7.68 -26.30 -22.39
CA ASN A 376 -7.43 -26.11 -23.82
C ASN A 376 -7.91 -27.28 -24.69
N GLU A 377 -8.54 -28.31 -24.11
CA GLU A 377 -9.22 -29.34 -24.88
C GLU A 377 -10.55 -28.78 -25.45
N PRO A 378 -10.77 -28.85 -26.78
CA PRO A 378 -12.05 -28.44 -27.34
C PRO A 378 -13.16 -29.35 -26.80
N MET A 379 -14.22 -28.74 -26.28
CA MET A 379 -15.45 -29.44 -25.90
C MET A 379 -16.08 -30.06 -27.15
N ASP A 380 -15.81 -31.33 -27.40
CA ASP A 380 -16.59 -32.11 -28.37
C ASP A 380 -17.99 -32.30 -27.80
N ILE A 381 -18.94 -31.65 -28.46
CA ILE A 381 -20.37 -31.71 -28.18
C ILE A 381 -20.88 -33.12 -28.52
N LEU A 382 -21.53 -33.77 -27.57
CA LEU A 382 -22.48 -34.85 -27.79
C LEU A 382 -23.83 -34.48 -27.16
#